data_AF-A0A7C8D2E4-F1
#
_entry.id   AF-A0A7C8D2E4-F1
#
_cell.length_a   1.000
_cell.length_b   1.000
_cell.length_c   1.000
_cell.angle_alpha   90.00
_cell.angle_beta   90.00
_cell.angle_gamma   90.00
#
_symmetry.space_group_name_H-M   'P 1'
#
loop_
_entity.id
_entity.type
_entity.pdbx_description
1 polymer ?
#
loop_
_entity_poly.entity_id
_entity_poly.type
_entity_poly.pdbx_seq_one_letter_code
_entity_poly.pdbx_strand_id
1 'polypeptide(L)'
;MLEKQMRNLTILLPTRNEVQGLAVVVEMIPTTELKKMGWNHRLVLVDGYSTDGTVKVARDLGMTVYDQRGGLGKGMGLRQAFKHYIESGDEALVMLDPDGTYDPRDIPYLLRRMDAGECDVVIGSRLRGEIDDGAMG
;
A
#
# COMPACT_ATOMS: atom_id res chain seq x y z
N MET A 1 -31.06 1.65 -12.60
CA MET A 1 -30.01 1.56 -11.55
C MET A 1 -28.81 2.29 -12.08
N LEU A 2 -28.26 3.27 -11.36
CA LEU A 2 -26.96 3.85 -11.72
C LEU A 2 -25.89 2.80 -11.44
N GLU A 3 -25.10 2.43 -12.45
CA GLU A 3 -23.87 1.69 -12.24
C GLU A 3 -22.97 2.57 -11.37
N LYS A 4 -22.63 2.10 -10.16
CA LYS A 4 -21.69 2.81 -9.31
C LYS A 4 -20.33 2.78 -10.01
N GLN A 5 -19.85 3.95 -10.44
CA GLN A 5 -18.53 4.05 -11.06
C GLN A 5 -17.48 3.48 -10.10
N MET A 6 -16.65 2.56 -10.59
CA MET A 6 -15.57 2.02 -9.77
C MET A 6 -14.45 3.05 -9.65
N ARG A 7 -13.93 3.19 -8.44
CA ARG A 7 -12.82 4.09 -8.10
C ARG A 7 -11.51 3.33 -8.06
N ASN A 8 -10.39 4.00 -8.25
CA ASN A 8 -9.07 3.39 -8.26
C ASN A 8 -8.29 3.70 -6.97
N LEU A 9 -7.66 2.66 -6.44
CA LEU A 9 -6.81 2.70 -5.26
C LEU A 9 -5.37 2.34 -5.65
N THR A 10 -4.41 3.18 -5.27
CA THR A 10 -3.00 2.79 -5.23
C THR A 10 -2.68 2.18 -3.87
N ILE A 11 -2.18 0.95 -3.84
CA ILE A 11 -1.57 0.35 -2.64
C ILE A 11 -0.05 0.41 -2.85
N LEU A 12 0.60 1.26 -2.06
CA LEU A 12 2.03 1.57 -2.14
C LEU A 12 2.83 0.78 -1.10
N LEU A 13 3.87 0.08 -1.55
CA LEU A 13 4.84 -0.63 -0.71
C LEU A 13 6.25 -0.05 -0.96
N PRO A 14 6.76 0.82 -0.09
CA PRO A 14 8.17 1.23 -0.13
C PRO A 14 9.02 0.07 0.37
N THR A 15 10.02 -0.36 -0.41
CA THR A 15 10.72 -1.62 -0.12
C THR A 15 12.22 -1.53 -0.30
N ARG A 16 12.97 -2.22 0.57
CA ARG A 16 14.40 -2.49 0.40
C ARG A 16 14.75 -3.83 1.05
N ASN A 17 15.08 -4.83 0.24
CA ASN A 17 15.45 -6.18 0.68
C ASN A 17 14.40 -6.89 1.56
N GLU A 18 13.15 -6.99 1.10
CA GLU A 18 12.04 -7.59 1.85
C GLU A 18 11.33 -8.68 1.05
N VAL A 19 12.10 -9.51 0.33
CA VAL A 19 11.56 -10.51 -0.60
C VAL A 19 10.54 -11.45 0.04
N GLN A 20 10.72 -11.81 1.32
CA GLN A 20 9.86 -12.75 2.04
C GLN A 20 8.55 -12.09 2.48
N GLY A 21 8.62 -10.90 3.08
CA GLY A 21 7.44 -10.19 3.58
C GLY A 21 6.53 -9.72 2.45
N LEU A 22 7.12 -9.29 1.32
CA LEU A 22 6.37 -8.75 0.18
C LEU A 22 5.28 -9.69 -0.33
N ALA A 23 5.60 -10.96 -0.56
CA ALA A 23 4.65 -11.94 -1.08
C ALA A 23 3.49 -12.17 -0.10
N VAL A 24 3.81 -12.33 1.19
CA VAL A 24 2.81 -12.56 2.25
C VAL A 24 1.86 -11.36 2.35
N VAL A 25 2.39 -10.14 2.38
CA VAL A 25 1.59 -8.91 2.46
C VAL A 25 0.66 -8.78 1.25
N VAL A 26 1.16 -9.05 0.04
CA VAL A 26 0.35 -8.97 -1.19
C VAL A 26 -0.78 -9.98 -1.19
N GLU A 27 -0.53 -11.22 -0.74
CA GLU A 27 -1.56 -12.27 -0.66
C GLU A 27 -2.67 -11.93 0.35
N MET A 28 -2.35 -11.18 1.42
CA MET A 28 -3.30 -10.78 2.44
C MET A 28 -4.23 -9.62 2.02
N ILE A 29 -3.97 -8.96 0.89
CA ILE A 29 -4.79 -7.84 0.42
C ILE A 29 -6.21 -8.34 0.08
N PRO A 30 -7.28 -7.79 0.71
CA PRO A 30 -8.65 -8.30 0.59
C PRO A 30 -9.34 -7.87 -0.73
N THR A 31 -8.76 -8.27 -1.87
CA THR A 31 -9.17 -7.88 -3.23
C THR A 31 -10.67 -8.03 -3.48
N THR A 32 -11.26 -9.14 -3.03
CA THR A 32 -12.70 -9.40 -3.22
C THR A 32 -13.56 -8.39 -2.46
N GLU A 33 -13.17 -8.00 -1.25
CA GLU A 33 -13.90 -6.99 -0.46
C GLU A 33 -13.75 -5.60 -1.08
N LEU A 34 -12.54 -5.22 -1.47
CA LEU A 34 -12.28 -3.94 -2.15
C LEU A 34 -13.14 -3.79 -3.41
N LYS A 35 -13.21 -4.84 -4.23
CA LYS A 35 -14.05 -4.85 -5.43
C LYS A 35 -15.54 -4.71 -5.10
N LYS A 36 -16.04 -5.40 -4.07
CA LYS A 36 -17.43 -5.25 -3.59
C LYS A 36 -17.74 -3.84 -3.08
N MET A 37 -16.75 -3.15 -2.51
CA MET A 37 -16.86 -1.75 -2.08
C MET A 37 -16.80 -0.74 -3.25
N GLY A 38 -16.55 -1.21 -4.48
CA GLY A 38 -16.45 -0.37 -5.68
C GLY A 38 -15.05 0.20 -5.89
N TRP A 39 -14.01 -0.50 -5.43
CA TRP A 39 -12.61 -0.14 -5.62
C TRP A 39 -11.92 -1.14 -6.56
N ASN A 40 -11.37 -0.64 -7.65
CA ASN A 40 -10.19 -1.22 -8.28
C ASN A 40 -8.97 -0.90 -7.43
N HIS A 41 -7.95 -1.75 -7.52
CA HIS A 41 -6.67 -1.44 -6.92
C HIS A 41 -5.52 -1.81 -7.86
N ARG A 42 -4.39 -1.15 -7.67
CA ARG A 42 -3.10 -1.54 -8.24
C ARG A 42 -2.05 -1.57 -7.13
N LEU A 43 -1.08 -2.46 -7.30
CA LEU A 43 0.04 -2.60 -6.38
C LEU A 43 1.24 -1.84 -6.96
N VAL A 44 1.81 -0.95 -6.17
CA VAL A 44 2.97 -0.14 -6.53
C VAL A 44 4.08 -0.41 -5.54
N LEU A 45 5.25 -0.81 -6.04
CA LEU A 45 6.46 -0.92 -5.25
C LEU A 45 7.41 0.22 -5.61
N VAL A 46 7.94 0.91 -4.61
CA VAL A 46 9.08 1.82 -4.80
C VAL A 46 10.31 1.18 -4.17
N ASP A 47 11.26 0.77 -5.02
CA ASP A 47 12.42 -0.01 -4.63
C ASP A 47 13.61 0.88 -4.27
N GLY A 48 14.12 0.74 -3.05
CA GLY A 48 15.30 1.42 -2.52
C GLY A 48 16.61 0.72 -2.85
N TYR A 49 16.77 0.21 -4.08
CA TYR A 49 17.93 -0.54 -4.57
C TYR A 49 18.11 -1.91 -3.89
N SER A 50 17.08 -2.75 -3.93
CA SER A 50 17.14 -4.12 -3.40
C SER A 50 18.09 -5.01 -4.20
N THR A 51 18.77 -5.92 -3.50
CA THR A 51 19.75 -6.87 -4.08
C THR A 51 19.42 -8.33 -3.81
N ASP A 52 18.31 -8.60 -3.12
CA ASP A 52 17.89 -9.93 -2.64
C ASP A 52 16.85 -10.61 -3.54
N GLY A 53 16.48 -10.00 -4.66
CA GLY A 53 15.44 -10.49 -5.57
C GLY A 53 14.05 -9.90 -5.35
N THR A 54 13.86 -8.98 -4.38
CA THR A 54 12.60 -8.26 -4.12
C THR A 54 11.95 -7.75 -5.41
N VAL A 55 12.70 -7.03 -6.26
CA VAL A 55 12.17 -6.45 -7.51
C VAL A 55 11.64 -7.53 -8.46
N LYS A 56 12.30 -8.69 -8.53
CA LYS A 56 11.85 -9.79 -9.39
C LYS A 56 10.51 -10.33 -8.88
N VAL A 57 10.42 -10.62 -7.58
CA VAL A 57 9.19 -11.11 -6.95
C VAL A 57 8.04 -10.12 -7.11
N ALA A 58 8.31 -8.83 -6.92
CA ALA A 58 7.31 -7.78 -7.13
C ALA A 58 6.71 -7.79 -8.54
N ARG A 59 7.56 -7.95 -9.56
CA ARG A 59 7.11 -8.03 -10.96
C ARG A 59 6.32 -9.30 -11.23
N ASP A 60 6.75 -10.43 -10.68
CA ASP A 60 6.06 -11.72 -10.80
C ASP A 60 4.67 -11.67 -10.14
N LEU A 61 4.50 -10.87 -9.08
CA LEU A 61 3.22 -10.58 -8.42
C LEU A 61 2.36 -9.54 -9.16
N GLY A 62 2.80 -9.04 -10.33
CA GLY A 62 2.06 -8.08 -11.15
C GLY A 62 2.12 -6.64 -10.63
N MET A 63 3.07 -6.31 -9.75
CA MET A 63 3.22 -4.96 -9.22
C MET A 63 3.86 -4.03 -10.25
N THR A 64 3.45 -2.76 -10.22
CA THR A 64 4.21 -1.68 -10.88
C THR A 64 5.41 -1.35 -10.00
N VAL A 65 6.62 -1.52 -10.53
CA VAL A 65 7.86 -1.25 -9.78
C VAL A 65 8.54 0.00 -10.29
N TYR A 66 8.76 0.95 -9.39
CA TYR A 66 9.58 2.13 -9.62
C TYR A 66 10.89 2.02 -8.84
N ASP A 67 12.01 2.16 -9.53
CA ASP A 67 13.31 2.29 -8.87
C ASP A 67 13.40 3.69 -8.25
N GLN A 68 13.88 3.76 -7.00
CA GLN A 68 14.09 5.02 -6.32
C GLN A 68 15.07 5.90 -7.12
N ARG A 69 14.74 7.18 -7.28
CA ARG A 69 15.60 8.17 -7.96
C ARG A 69 15.95 9.33 -7.03
N GLY A 70 17.14 9.92 -7.24
CA GLY A 70 17.53 11.18 -6.59
C GLY A 70 18.14 11.04 -5.19
N GLY A 71 18.53 9.85 -4.74
CA GLY A 71 19.25 9.63 -3.48
C GLY A 71 18.74 8.43 -2.69
N LEU A 72 19.39 8.14 -1.56
CA LEU A 72 19.03 7.06 -0.64
C LEU A 72 18.00 7.52 0.41
N GLY A 73 17.24 6.57 0.96
CA GLY A 73 16.39 6.76 2.13
C GLY A 73 14.89 6.77 1.84
N LYS A 74 14.10 6.30 2.82
CA LYS A 74 12.64 6.08 2.72
C LYS A 74 11.89 7.34 2.26
N GLY A 75 12.24 8.51 2.79
CA GLY A 75 11.57 9.77 2.45
C GLY A 75 11.68 10.16 0.97
N MET A 76 12.79 9.84 0.31
CA MET A 76 12.95 10.08 -1.13
C MET A 76 12.05 9.15 -1.95
N GLY A 77 12.03 7.86 -1.61
CA GLY A 77 11.10 6.90 -2.21
C GLY A 77 9.64 7.31 -2.06
N LEU A 78 9.24 7.79 -0.88
CA LEU A 78 7.87 8.27 -0.63
C LEU A 78 7.49 9.48 -1.47
N ARG A 79 8.39 10.47 -1.62
CA ARG A 79 8.14 11.63 -2.48
C ARG A 79 7.91 11.23 -3.94
N GLN A 80 8.72 10.29 -4.43
CA GLN A 80 8.55 9.74 -5.78
C GLN A 80 7.21 8.99 -5.90
N ALA A 81 6.86 8.18 -4.90
CA ALA A 81 5.60 7.45 -4.89
C ALA A 81 4.39 8.38 -4.94
N PHE A 82 4.37 9.43 -4.11
CA PHE A 82 3.29 10.42 -4.10
C PHE A 82 3.18 11.16 -5.43
N LYS A 83 4.31 11.47 -6.08
CA LYS A 83 4.30 12.03 -7.42
C LYS A 83 3.61 11.10 -8.42
N HIS A 84 3.98 9.82 -8.44
CA HIS A 84 3.36 8.83 -9.34
C HIS A 84 1.88 8.58 -9.04
N TYR A 85 1.47 8.68 -7.79
CA TYR A 85 0.06 8.63 -7.40
C TYR A 85 -0.72 9.85 -7.90
N ILE A 86 -0.21 11.06 -7.71
CA ILE A 86 -0.85 12.28 -8.20
C ILE A 86 -0.98 12.23 -9.74
N GLU A 87 0.05 11.73 -10.43
CA GLU A 87 0.07 11.59 -11.89
C GLU A 87 -0.91 10.52 -12.41
N SER A 88 -1.31 9.52 -11.62
CA SER A 88 -2.26 8.52 -12.07
C SER A 88 -3.71 8.96 -12.03
N GLY A 89 -4.04 9.94 -11.20
CA GLY A 89 -5.42 10.37 -10.98
C GLY A 89 -6.26 9.34 -10.20
N ASP A 90 -5.61 8.43 -9.46
CA ASP A 90 -6.32 7.52 -8.56
C ASP A 90 -6.93 8.30 -7.39
N GLU A 91 -8.07 7.84 -6.89
CA GLU A 91 -8.85 8.55 -5.88
C GLU A 91 -8.35 8.32 -4.45
N ALA A 92 -7.61 7.24 -4.22
CA ALA A 92 -7.03 6.95 -2.91
C ALA A 92 -5.64 6.31 -3.01
N LEU A 93 -4.83 6.58 -1.99
CA LEU A 93 -3.56 5.91 -1.76
C LEU A 93 -3.54 5.34 -0.35
N VAL A 94 -3.18 4.06 -0.24
CA VAL A 94 -2.84 3.42 1.03
C VAL A 94 -1.39 2.98 0.95
N MET A 95 -0.63 3.27 2.01
CA MET A 95 0.76 2.84 2.15
C MET A 95 0.85 1.71 3.16
N LEU A 96 1.54 0.64 2.80
CA LEU A 96 1.83 -0.51 3.66
C LEU A 96 3.34 -0.74 3.70
N ASP A 97 3.84 -1.08 4.89
CA ASP A 97 5.21 -1.59 5.00
C ASP A 97 5.23 -3.08 4.61
N PRO A 98 6.20 -3.52 3.78
CA PRO A 98 6.26 -4.87 3.24
C PRO A 98 6.69 -5.94 4.27
N ASP A 99 7.01 -5.54 5.49
CA ASP A 99 7.45 -6.42 6.59
C ASP A 99 6.27 -6.99 7.42
N GLY A 100 5.03 -6.65 7.07
CA GLY A 100 3.83 -7.12 7.77
C GLY A 100 3.49 -6.36 9.04
N THR A 101 4.13 -5.20 9.31
CA THR A 101 3.83 -4.35 10.48
C THR A 101 2.36 -3.94 10.56
N TYR A 102 1.68 -3.84 9.42
CA TYR A 102 0.26 -3.50 9.34
C TYR A 102 -0.50 -4.60 8.59
N ASP A 103 -1.68 -4.96 9.09
CA ASP A 103 -2.53 -5.96 8.45
C ASP A 103 -3.22 -5.36 7.21
N PRO A 104 -2.95 -5.87 5.99
CA PRO A 104 -3.61 -5.39 4.78
C PRO A 104 -5.15 -5.57 4.80
N ARG A 105 -5.65 -6.45 5.68
CA ARG A 105 -7.10 -6.66 5.89
C ARG A 105 -7.79 -5.47 6.54
N ASP A 106 -7.04 -4.49 7.04
CA ASP A 106 -7.58 -3.23 7.55
C ASP A 106 -7.88 -2.19 6.46
N ILE A 107 -7.38 -2.37 5.22
CA ILE A 107 -7.62 -1.41 4.11
C ILE A 107 -9.12 -1.08 3.93
N PRO A 108 -10.05 -2.06 3.89
CA PRO A 108 -11.48 -1.79 3.77
C PRO A 108 -12.03 -0.88 4.87
N TYR A 109 -11.53 -1.03 6.10
CA TYR A 109 -11.93 -0.18 7.21
C TYR A 109 -11.49 1.28 6.99
N LEU A 110 -10.24 1.50 6.56
CA LEU A 110 -9.72 2.83 6.26
C LEU A 110 -10.51 3.52 5.13
N LEU A 111 -10.79 2.79 4.05
CA LEU A 111 -11.54 3.32 2.91
C LEU A 111 -12.99 3.67 3.26
N ARG A 112 -13.65 2.91 4.15
CA ARG A 112 -15.00 3.25 4.63
C ARG A 112 -15.04 4.60 5.35
N ARG A 113 -13.98 4.95 6.09
CA ARG A 113 -13.88 6.24 6.79
C ARG A 113 -13.68 7.40 5.81
N MET A 114 -12.88 7.20 4.77
CA MET A 114 -12.73 8.17 3.69
C MET A 114 -14.06 8.35 2.92
N ASP A 115 -14.74 7.25 2.59
CA ASP A 115 -16.02 7.25 1.86
C ASP A 115 -17.15 7.98 2.60
N ALA A 116 -17.11 7.98 3.93
CA ALA A 116 -18.06 8.72 4.76
C ALA A 116 -17.85 10.25 4.69
N GLY A 117 -16.81 10.73 3.99
CA GLY A 117 -16.46 12.15 3.91
C GLY A 117 -15.93 12.70 5.24
N GLU A 118 -15.52 11.83 6.17
CA GLU A 118 -15.09 12.20 7.51
C GLU A 118 -13.66 12.77 7.53
N CYS A 119 -12.85 12.46 6.50
CA CYS A 119 -11.43 12.82 6.47
C CYS A 119 -10.80 12.69 5.08
N ASP A 120 -9.83 13.57 4.78
CA ASP A 120 -8.99 13.50 3.58
C ASP A 120 -7.76 12.60 3.77
N VAL A 121 -7.36 12.38 5.03
CA VAL A 121 -6.20 11.57 5.41
C VAL A 121 -6.55 10.68 6.60
N VAL A 122 -6.30 9.38 6.45
CA VAL A 122 -6.38 8.40 7.53
C VAL A 122 -4.97 7.91 7.83
N ILE A 123 -4.58 7.94 9.11
CA ILE A 123 -3.31 7.40 9.58
C ILE A 123 -3.60 6.22 10.50
N GLY A 124 -3.15 5.03 10.14
CA GLY A 124 -3.16 3.87 11.04
C GLY A 124 -2.23 4.14 12.22
N SER A 125 -2.74 4.01 13.44
CA SER A 125 -1.95 4.20 14.67
C SER A 125 -1.98 2.93 15.51
N ARG A 126 -0.78 2.44 15.86
CA ARG A 126 -0.60 1.32 16.79
C ARG A 126 -0.73 1.73 18.26
N LEU A 127 -0.78 3.03 18.55
CA LEU A 127 -0.74 3.57 19.93
C LEU A 127 -2.10 3.60 20.63
N ARG A 128 -3.18 3.30 19.92
CA ARG A 128 -4.57 3.32 20.46
C ARG A 128 -5.28 1.96 20.35
N GLY A 129 -4.61 0.92 19.85
CA GLY A 129 -5.14 -0.45 19.76
C GLY A 129 -4.57 -1.37 20.84
N GLU A 130 -5.02 -2.62 20.87
CA GLU A 130 -4.36 -3.67 21.65
C GLU A 130 -2.97 -3.92 21.06
N ILE A 131 -1.94 -3.82 21.90
CA ILE A 131 -0.56 -4.11 21.53
C ILE A 131 -0.37 -5.60 21.79
N ASP A 132 -0.14 -6.39 20.74
CA ASP A 132 0.19 -7.81 20.87
C ASP A 132 1.47 -8.00 21.70
N ASP A 133 1.48 -9.05 22.53
CA ASP A 133 2.63 -9.44 23.35
C ASP A 133 3.82 -9.79 22.42
N GLY A 134 4.67 -8.80 22.13
CA GLY A 134 5.81 -8.92 21.23
C GLY A 134 6.11 -7.69 20.38
N ALA A 135 5.22 -6.68 20.35
CA ALA A 135 5.54 -5.41 19.71
C ALA A 135 6.66 -4.69 20.49
N MET A 136 7.77 -4.34 19.83
CA MET A 136 8.85 -3.58 20.45
C MET A 136 8.31 -2.22 20.95
N GLY A 137 8.30 -2.07 22.28
CA GLY A 137 8.19 -0.79 22.98
C GLY A 137 9.52 -0.08 23.12
#